data_AF-A0A2T2ZQM7-F1
#
_entry.id   AF-A0A2T2ZQM7-F1
#
_cell.length_a   1.000
_cell.length_b   1.000
_cell.length_c   1.000
_cell.angle_alpha   90.00
_cell.angle_beta   90.00
_cell.angle_gamma   90.00
#
_symmetry.space_group_name_H-M   'P 1'
#
loop_
_entity.id
_entity.type
_entity.pdbx_description
1 polymer ?
#
loop_
_entity_poly.entity_id
_entity_poly.type
_entity_poly.pdbx_seq_one_letter_code
_entity_poly.pdbx_strand_id
1 'polypeptide(L)'
;MALWVGVLWGALAAVLTAPVAAAMVASVYRFPIPFGEYAEGLREAVNAALAAVFYLVMGGGLLLAVLGGAAGLMIVRAHGLRLGRALALTTAAGFGLAVVGAFGLALLEHVIGPW
;
A
#
# COMPACT_ATOMS: atom_id res chain seq x y z
N MET A 1 -16.72 18.03 -7.54
CA MET A 1 -17.08 16.69 -7.03
C MET A 1 -16.05 15.62 -7.41
N ALA A 2 -15.80 15.38 -8.70
CA ALA A 2 -14.91 14.29 -9.16
C ALA A 2 -13.49 14.31 -8.58
N LEU A 3 -12.90 15.50 -8.38
CA LEU A 3 -11.57 15.64 -7.76
C LEU A 3 -11.51 15.08 -6.33
N TRP A 4 -12.46 15.46 -5.47
CA TRP A 4 -12.53 14.97 -4.09
C TRP A 4 -12.81 13.47 -4.04
N VAL A 5 -13.62 12.95 -4.96
CA VAL A 5 -13.84 11.50 -5.10
C VAL A 5 -12.52 10.80 -5.43
N GLY A 6 -11.71 11.32 -6.36
CA GLY A 6 -10.40 10.77 -6.68
C GLY A 6 -9.43 10.78 -5.50
N VAL A 7 -9.38 11.88 -4.76
CA VAL A 7 -8.55 12.01 -3.56
C VAL A 7 -8.93 10.98 -2.51
N LEU A 8 -10.22 10.92 -2.13
CA LEU A 8 -10.70 9.99 -1.12
C LEU A 8 -10.53 8.54 -1.57
N TRP A 9 -10.83 8.26 -2.84
CA TRP A 9 -10.69 6.92 -3.41
C TRP A 9 -9.23 6.46 -3.45
N GLY A 10 -8.30 7.34 -3.83
CA GLY A 10 -6.87 7.03 -3.83
C GLY A 10 -6.33 6.77 -2.44
N ALA A 11 -6.74 7.57 -1.46
CA ALA A 11 -6.37 7.36 -0.06
C ALA A 11 -6.86 6.00 0.46
N LEU A 12 -8.14 5.69 0.23
CA LEU A 12 -8.74 4.41 0.62
C LEU A 12 -8.10 3.22 -0.10
N ALA A 13 -7.92 3.31 -1.42
CA ALA A 13 -7.35 2.23 -2.20
C ALA A 13 -5.92 1.88 -1.74
N ALA A 14 -5.07 2.87 -1.48
CA ALA A 14 -3.72 2.63 -1.00
C ALA A 14 -3.69 1.94 0.38
N VAL A 15 -4.52 2.40 1.33
CA VAL A 15 -4.57 1.83 2.68
C VAL A 15 -5.21 0.44 2.70
N LEU A 16 -6.36 0.28 2.05
CA LEU A 16 -7.13 -0.97 2.10
C LEU A 16 -6.45 -2.11 1.34
N THR A 17 -5.62 -1.79 0.34
CA THR A 17 -4.89 -2.82 -0.41
C THR A 17 -3.51 -3.14 0.17
N ALA A 18 -3.05 -2.43 1.21
CA ALA A 18 -1.75 -2.69 1.84
C ALA A 18 -1.59 -4.10 2.44
N PRO A 19 -2.60 -4.70 3.10
CA PRO A 19 -2.51 -6.09 3.53
C PRO A 19 -2.31 -7.07 2.36
N VAL A 20 -2.98 -6.82 1.23
CA VAL A 20 -2.83 -7.63 0.01
C VAL A 20 -1.43 -7.45 -0.58
N ALA A 21 -0.92 -6.22 -0.59
CA ALA A 21 0.43 -5.92 -1.04
C ALA A 21 1.49 -6.61 -0.17
N ALA A 22 1.34 -6.61 1.15
CA ALA A 22 2.23 -7.31 2.06
C ALA A 22 2.20 -8.83 1.87
N ALA A 23 1.02 -9.42 1.70
CA ALA A 23 0.86 -10.83 1.37
C ALA A 23 1.58 -11.19 0.06
N MET A 24 1.44 -10.35 -0.97
CA MET A 24 2.12 -10.50 -2.25
C MET A 24 3.64 -10.42 -2.09
N VAL A 25 4.15 -9.43 -1.34
CA VAL A 25 5.59 -9.27 -1.09
C VAL A 25 6.15 -10.47 -0.32
N ALA A 26 5.48 -10.94 0.73
CA ALA A 26 5.89 -12.14 1.47
C ALA A 26 5.88 -13.39 0.59
N SER A 27 4.93 -13.50 -0.35
CA SER A 27 4.83 -14.65 -1.25
C SER A 27 5.99 -14.76 -2.24
N VAL A 28 6.66 -13.63 -2.56
CA VAL A 28 7.71 -13.56 -3.59
C VAL A 28 9.10 -13.30 -2.98
N TYR A 29 9.16 -12.66 -1.81
CA TYR A 29 10.39 -12.31 -1.11
C TYR A 29 10.23 -12.58 0.37
N ARG A 30 10.04 -11.55 1.19
CA ARG A 30 9.80 -11.66 2.63
C ARG A 30 9.15 -10.39 3.15
N PHE A 31 8.45 -10.47 4.27
CA PHE A 31 7.82 -9.32 4.91
C PHE A 31 8.06 -9.35 6.43
N PRO A 32 8.45 -8.22 7.06
CA PRO A 32 8.77 -8.22 8.48
C PRO A 32 7.50 -8.43 9.32
N ILE A 33 7.55 -9.33 10.30
CA ILE A 33 6.48 -9.49 11.30
C ILE A 33 6.91 -8.71 12.55
N PRO A 34 6.07 -7.82 13.10
CA PRO A 34 6.36 -7.12 14.34
C PRO A 34 6.70 -8.10 15.46
N PHE A 35 7.84 -7.91 16.11
CA PHE A 35 8.32 -8.74 17.23
C PHE A 35 8.58 -10.21 16.87
N GLY A 36 8.71 -10.55 15.58
CA GLY A 36 8.91 -11.92 15.11
C GLY A 36 9.94 -12.01 14.00
N GLU A 37 9.99 -13.18 13.37
CA GLU A 37 10.81 -13.38 12.16
C GLU A 37 10.07 -12.91 10.90
N TYR A 38 10.76 -12.91 9.76
CA TYR A 38 10.16 -12.57 8.49
C TYR A 38 9.16 -13.63 8.02
N ALA A 39 8.00 -13.17 7.54
CA ALA A 39 7.07 -13.98 6.77
C ALA A 39 7.64 -14.21 5.36
N GLU A 40 7.83 -15.46 4.95
CA GLU A 40 8.34 -15.82 3.63
C GLU A 40 7.54 -16.99 3.01
N GLY A 41 7.17 -16.83 1.74
CA GLY A 41 6.43 -17.82 0.95
C GLY A 41 4.91 -17.76 1.11
N LEU A 42 4.21 -18.55 0.28
CA LEU A 42 2.74 -18.55 0.18
C LEU A 42 2.01 -18.92 1.48
N ARG A 43 2.65 -19.73 2.34
CA ARG A 43 2.06 -20.16 3.62
C ARG A 43 1.98 -19.02 4.64
N GLU A 44 2.92 -18.08 4.55
CA GLU A 44 3.03 -16.94 5.46
C GLU A 44 2.32 -15.68 4.93
N ALA A 45 1.69 -15.75 3.75
CA ALA A 45 1.02 -14.62 3.10
C ALA A 45 -0.06 -13.97 3.98
N VAL A 46 -0.83 -14.79 4.73
CA VAL A 46 -1.86 -14.29 5.66
C VAL A 46 -1.22 -13.62 6.87
N ASN A 47 -0.14 -14.20 7.41
CA ASN A 47 0.59 -13.61 8.53
C ASN A 47 1.19 -12.25 8.14
N ALA A 48 1.74 -12.12 6.93
CA ALA A 48 2.21 -10.86 6.38
C ALA A 48 1.08 -9.83 6.20
N ALA A 49 -0.10 -10.25 5.73
CA ALA A 49 -1.26 -9.37 5.60
C ALA A 49 -1.69 -8.80 6.97
N LEU A 50 -1.71 -9.63 8.01
CA LEU A 50 -2.04 -9.21 9.36
C LEU A 50 -0.94 -8.33 9.97
N ALA A 51 0.32 -8.66 9.74
CA ALA A 51 1.46 -7.83 10.14
C ALA A 51 1.42 -6.43 9.50
N ALA A 52 0.99 -6.32 8.23
CA ALA A 52 0.82 -5.05 7.56
C ALA A 52 -0.13 -4.10 8.30
N VAL A 53 -1.17 -4.63 8.96
CA VAL A 53 -2.12 -3.85 9.75
C VAL A 53 -1.41 -3.12 10.89
N PHE A 54 -0.42 -3.75 11.53
CA PHE A 54 0.39 -3.08 12.56
C PHE A 54 1.12 -1.86 11.99
N TYR A 55 1.80 -2.01 10.85
CA TYR A 55 2.50 -0.89 10.20
C TYR A 55 1.56 0.21 9.71
N LEU A 56 0.35 -0.16 9.27
CA LEU A 56 -0.68 0.82 8.94
C LEU A 56 -1.03 1.68 10.16
N VAL A 57 -1.26 1.06 11.32
CA VAL A 57 -1.61 1.75 12.57
C VAL A 57 -0.45 2.59 13.09
N MET A 58 0.80 2.11 12.97
CA MET A 58 2.01 2.83 13.40
C MET A 58 2.33 4.10 12.57
N GLY A 59 1.53 4.40 11.55
CA GLY A 59 1.64 5.62 10.75
C GLY A 59 1.73 5.36 9.24
N GLY A 60 2.00 4.12 8.82
CA GLY A 60 2.03 3.74 7.41
C GLY A 60 0.69 3.99 6.71
N GLY A 61 -0.43 3.88 7.43
CA GLY A 61 -1.77 4.16 6.91
C GLY A 61 -1.96 5.64 6.57
N LEU A 62 -1.48 6.54 7.43
CA LEU A 62 -1.52 7.98 7.14
C LEU A 62 -0.64 8.32 5.93
N LEU A 63 0.57 7.76 5.88
CA LEU A 63 1.48 7.97 4.75
C LEU A 63 0.88 7.48 3.43
N LEU A 64 0.36 6.25 3.40
CA LEU A 64 -0.30 5.69 2.22
C LEU A 64 -1.56 6.47 1.84
N ALA A 65 -2.36 6.92 2.81
CA ALA A 65 -3.54 7.75 2.54
C ALA A 65 -3.16 9.08 1.87
N VAL A 66 -2.11 9.75 2.35
CA VAL A 66 -1.62 11.01 1.77
C VAL A 66 -1.09 10.80 0.36
N LEU A 67 -0.23 9.79 0.16
CA LEU A 67 0.34 9.49 -1.16
C LEU A 67 -0.73 9.02 -2.16
N GLY A 68 -1.62 8.13 -1.73
CA GLY A 68 -2.73 7.64 -2.53
C GLY A 68 -3.71 8.76 -2.90
N GLY A 69 -4.03 9.66 -1.96
CA GLY A 69 -4.86 10.82 -2.23
C GLY A 69 -4.22 11.80 -3.20
N ALA A 70 -2.91 12.02 -3.09
CA ALA A 70 -2.15 12.84 -4.05
C ALA A 70 -2.14 12.20 -5.44
N ALA A 71 -1.93 10.89 -5.55
CA ALA A 71 -1.99 10.17 -6.82
C ALA A 71 -3.40 10.27 -7.45
N GLY A 72 -4.46 10.06 -6.65
CA GLY A 72 -5.84 10.21 -7.09
C GLY A 72 -6.17 11.62 -7.58
N LEU A 73 -5.66 12.66 -6.91
CA LEU A 73 -5.78 14.05 -7.35
C LEU A 73 -5.16 14.25 -8.74
N MET A 74 -3.93 13.79 -8.94
CA MET A 74 -3.20 13.95 -10.20
C MET A 74 -3.87 13.19 -11.35
N ILE A 75 -4.31 11.95 -11.09
CA ILE A 75 -4.97 11.10 -12.09
C ILE A 75 -6.31 11.68 -12.52
N VAL A 76 -7.15 12.15 -11.59
CA VAL A 76 -8.43 12.77 -11.94
C VAL A 76 -8.22 14.09 -12.70
N ARG A 77 -7.19 14.89 -12.36
CA ARG A 77 -6.84 16.08 -13.14
C ARG A 77 -6.44 15.74 -14.58
N ALA A 78 -5.71 14.66 -14.78
CA ALA A 78 -5.24 14.24 -16.11
C ALA A 78 -6.33 13.54 -16.96
N HIS A 79 -7.29 12.86 -16.32
CA HIS A 79 -8.22 11.94 -17.02
C HIS A 79 -9.72 12.17 -16.71
N GLY A 80 -10.08 13.30 -16.10
CA GLY A 80 -11.38 13.55 -15.46
C GLY A 80 -12.64 13.42 -16.33
N LEU A 81 -12.53 13.40 -17.66
CA LEU A 81 -13.67 13.18 -18.56
C LEU A 81 -14.25 11.76 -18.49
N ARG A 82 -13.50 10.77 -17.97
CA ARG A 82 -13.94 9.37 -17.82
C ARG A 82 -13.75 8.88 -16.39
N LEU A 83 -14.74 9.14 -15.54
CA LEU A 83 -14.68 8.83 -14.09
C LEU A 83 -14.28 7.37 -13.82
N GLY A 84 -14.88 6.39 -14.51
CA GLY A 84 -14.56 4.98 -14.30
C GLY A 84 -13.08 4.65 -14.59
N ARG A 85 -12.52 5.18 -15.66
CA ARG A 85 -11.09 5.00 -16.00
C ARG A 85 -10.20 5.68 -14.96
N ALA A 86 -10.56 6.87 -14.51
CA ALA A 86 -9.80 7.60 -13.50
C ALA A 86 -9.78 6.85 -12.16
N LEU A 87 -10.90 6.26 -11.74
CA LEU A 87 -10.97 5.45 -10.52
C LEU A 87 -10.14 4.16 -10.64
N ALA A 88 -10.22 3.45 -11.76
CA ALA A 88 -9.40 2.26 -11.99
C ALA A 88 -7.90 2.55 -11.96
N LEU A 89 -7.47 3.63 -12.61
CA LEU A 89 -6.07 4.09 -12.56
C LEU A 89 -5.65 4.51 -11.15
N THR A 90 -6.56 5.17 -10.41
CA THR A 90 -6.32 5.55 -9.01
C THR A 90 -6.17 4.33 -8.12
N THR A 91 -6.99 3.28 -8.30
CA THR A 91 -6.85 2.02 -7.58
C THR A 91 -5.52 1.34 -7.90
N ALA A 92 -5.14 1.27 -9.18
CA ALA A 92 -3.87 0.67 -9.59
C ALA A 92 -2.67 1.42 -9.01
N ALA A 93 -2.71 2.76 -9.01
CA ALA A 93 -1.67 3.58 -8.39
C ALA A 93 -1.62 3.40 -6.87
N GLY A 94 -2.78 3.37 -6.20
CA GLY A 94 -2.86 3.13 -4.75
C GLY A 94 -2.28 1.76 -4.36
N PHE A 95 -2.66 0.70 -5.07
CA PHE A 95 -2.08 -0.63 -4.87
C PHE A 95 -0.57 -0.65 -5.14
N GLY A 96 -0.12 -0.02 -6.23
CA GLY A 96 1.30 0.10 -6.54
C GLY A 96 2.09 0.80 -5.44
N LEU A 97 1.56 1.89 -4.86
CA LEU A 97 2.15 2.56 -3.71
C LEU A 97 2.22 1.65 -2.49
N ALA A 98 1.18 0.84 -2.25
CA ALA A 98 1.16 -0.11 -1.16
C ALA A 98 2.22 -1.22 -1.32
N VAL A 99 2.42 -1.71 -2.56
CA VAL A 99 3.49 -2.67 -2.89
C VAL A 99 4.87 -2.06 -2.68
N VAL A 100 5.08 -0.82 -3.15
CA VAL A 100 6.35 -0.09 -2.90
C VAL A 100 6.59 0.10 -1.41
N GLY A 101 5.56 0.47 -0.64
CA GLY A 101 5.65 0.60 0.82
C GLY A 101 5.99 -0.72 1.51
N ALA A 102 5.37 -1.83 1.09
CA ALA A 102 5.63 -3.15 1.63
C ALA A 102 7.07 -3.62 1.33
N PHE A 103 7.57 -3.40 0.12
CA PHE A 103 8.99 -3.63 -0.18
C PHE A 103 9.91 -2.71 0.60
N GLY A 104 9.52 -1.45 0.80
CA GLY A 104 10.24 -0.50 1.63
C GLY A 104 10.45 -1.04 3.03
N LEU A 105 9.42 -1.61 3.66
CA LEU A 105 9.53 -2.29 4.96
C LEU A 105 10.43 -3.53 4.88
N ALA A 106 10.26 -4.38 3.86
CA ALA A 106 11.06 -5.61 3.70
C ALA A 106 12.57 -5.36 3.47
N LEU A 107 12.91 -4.17 2.95
CA LEU A 107 14.28 -3.76 2.69
C LEU A 107 14.84 -2.85 3.78
N LEU A 108 13.99 -2.34 4.69
CA LEU A 108 14.36 -1.32 5.67
C LEU A 108 15.54 -1.75 6.55
N GLU A 109 15.65 -3.04 6.87
CA GLU A 109 16.76 -3.55 7.68
C GLU A 109 18.15 -3.32 7.07
N HIS A 110 18.24 -3.23 5.74
CA HIS A 110 19.50 -2.93 5.05
C HIS A 110 19.93 -1.48 5.21
N VAL A 111 19.00 -0.60 5.60
CA VAL A 111 19.21 0.84 5.75
C VAL A 111 19.46 1.21 7.21
N ILE A 112 18.67 0.66 8.13
CA ILE A 112 18.71 1.04 9.55
C ILE A 112 19.28 -0.05 10.49
N GLY A 113 19.65 -1.21 9.95
CA GLY A 113 20.04 -2.38 10.74
C GLY A 113 18.85 -3.27 11.13
N PRO A 114 19.10 -4.41 11.80
CA PRO A 114 18.05 -5.34 12.21
C PRO A 114 17.02 -4.67 13.12
N TRP A 115 15.74 -4.91 12.88
CA TRP A 115 14.62 -4.31 13.61
C TRP A 115 13.44 -5.27 13.73
#